data_AF-B8M4E9-F1
#
_entry.id   AF-B8M4E9-F1
#
_cell.length_a   1.000
_cell.length_b   1.000
_cell.length_c   1.000
_cell.angle_alpha   90.00
_cell.angle_beta   90.00
_cell.angle_gamma   90.00
#
_symmetry.space_group_name_H-M   'P 1'
#
loop_
_entity.id
_entity.type
_entity.pdbx_description
1 polymer ?
#
loop_
_entity_poly.entity_id
_entity_poly.type
_entity_poly.pdbx_seq_one_letter_code
_entity_poly.pdbx_strand_id
1 'polypeptide(L)'
;MSRYEQLPANDFLQDEVDQEPGAVDIEEKPVQEKARKWLQILLRAITITLTIYAIVDIVFQLWMYTFVYSMSEDSACSCGDTPAEAVSRGCKFDPFAATWLPDRCRDDELIDFFNDLGHKNNHTWWDFYDWPDKNDKMDLQQISMKAGRVGIETPYVTTSVDWHHAHCLFLLAKGSREKSNADEFIAYTEVDIYPDGFEGNEEDPA
;
A
#
# COMPACT_ATOMS: atom_id res chain seq x y z
N MET A 1 -0.28 -71.55 -60.88
CA MET A 1 -0.73 -70.93 -62.14
C MET A 1 -1.36 -69.60 -61.76
N SER A 2 -0.67 -68.46 -61.73
CA SER A 2 0.06 -67.74 -62.80
C SER A 2 -0.82 -67.34 -63.99
N ARG A 3 -1.27 -66.08 -63.96
CA ARG A 3 -1.14 -65.02 -64.99
C ARG A 3 -1.49 -65.31 -66.46
N TYR A 4 -2.29 -64.36 -66.98
CA TYR A 4 -2.45 -63.89 -68.36
C TYR A 4 -3.24 -64.82 -69.30
N GLU A 5 -4.04 -64.35 -70.27
CA GLU A 5 -4.00 -63.10 -71.01
C GLU A 5 -5.34 -62.96 -71.76
N GLN A 6 -5.88 -61.74 -71.86
CA GLN A 6 -6.51 -61.25 -73.08
C GLN A 6 -6.71 -59.73 -73.00
N LEU A 7 -6.01 -59.04 -73.89
CA LEU A 7 -6.14 -57.64 -74.35
C LEU A 7 -6.46 -57.72 -75.87
N PRO A 8 -6.78 -56.63 -76.58
CA PRO A 8 -7.39 -55.35 -76.19
C PRO A 8 -8.50 -54.92 -77.19
N ALA A 9 -9.11 -53.74 -76.98
CA ALA A 9 -9.14 -52.66 -77.98
C ALA A 9 -9.79 -51.41 -77.37
N ASN A 10 -9.01 -50.33 -77.30
CA ASN A 10 -9.50 -48.97 -77.07
C ASN A 10 -10.31 -48.54 -78.29
N ASP A 11 -11.49 -47.97 -78.07
CA ASP A 11 -12.15 -47.14 -79.08
C ASP A 11 -12.98 -46.03 -78.41
N PHE A 12 -12.44 -44.82 -78.54
CA PHE A 12 -13.08 -43.50 -78.55
C PHE A 12 -14.13 -43.10 -77.48
N LEU A 13 -13.61 -42.44 -76.45
CA LEU A 13 -13.97 -41.07 -76.04
C LEU A 13 -15.36 -40.57 -76.46
N GLN A 14 -16.33 -40.72 -75.55
CA GLN A 14 -17.42 -39.79 -75.34
C GLN A 14 -17.37 -39.38 -73.87
N ASP A 15 -17.10 -38.09 -73.63
CA ASP A 15 -17.63 -37.28 -72.52
C ASP A 15 -17.05 -35.87 -72.74
N GLU A 16 -17.76 -34.96 -73.41
CA GLU A 16 -18.81 -34.07 -72.89
C GLU A 16 -18.23 -32.80 -72.21
N VAL A 17 -18.76 -31.66 -72.67
CA VAL A 17 -18.72 -30.31 -72.10
C VAL A 17 -17.47 -29.45 -72.35
N ASP A 18 -17.57 -28.66 -73.42
CA ASP A 18 -16.79 -27.45 -73.64
C ASP A 18 -17.07 -26.37 -72.56
N GLN A 19 -16.00 -25.65 -72.21
CA GLN A 19 -15.95 -24.32 -71.58
C GLN A 19 -16.02 -24.23 -70.04
N GLU A 20 -14.91 -24.52 -69.36
CA GLU A 20 -14.61 -23.80 -68.11
C GLU A 20 -14.19 -22.35 -68.44
N PRO A 21 -14.77 -21.33 -67.79
CA PRO A 21 -14.31 -19.97 -67.96
C PRO A 21 -12.91 -19.87 -67.35
N GLY A 22 -11.97 -19.34 -68.13
CA GLY A 22 -10.57 -19.19 -67.70
C GLY A 22 -10.48 -18.66 -66.27
N ALA A 23 -9.70 -19.36 -65.45
CA ALA A 23 -9.26 -18.86 -64.17
C ALA A 23 -8.59 -17.50 -64.41
N VAL A 24 -9.33 -16.44 -64.15
CA VAL A 24 -8.74 -15.11 -63.95
C VAL A 24 -7.97 -15.26 -62.65
N ASP A 25 -6.65 -15.40 -62.76
CA ASP A 25 -5.75 -15.15 -61.65
C ASP A 25 -5.97 -13.70 -61.22
N ILE A 26 -6.86 -13.49 -60.24
CA ILE A 26 -6.96 -12.22 -59.54
C ILE A 26 -5.68 -12.13 -58.72
N GLU A 27 -4.67 -11.52 -59.31
CA GLU A 27 -3.45 -11.13 -58.62
C GLU A 27 -3.80 -10.04 -57.57
N GLU A 28 -4.34 -10.44 -56.42
CA GLU A 28 -4.60 -9.57 -55.26
C GLU A 28 -3.30 -9.11 -54.56
N LYS A 29 -2.15 -9.07 -55.26
CA LYS A 29 -0.83 -9.07 -54.60
C LYS A 29 -0.21 -7.72 -54.19
N PRO A 30 -0.69 -6.51 -54.51
CA PRO A 30 -0.03 -5.30 -54.01
C PRO A 30 -0.65 -4.71 -52.73
N VAL A 31 -1.97 -4.87 -52.52
CA VAL A 31 -2.68 -4.16 -51.43
C VAL A 31 -2.51 -4.88 -50.08
N GLN A 32 -2.61 -6.22 -50.08
CA GLN A 32 -2.53 -7.01 -48.86
C GLN A 32 -1.13 -7.00 -48.23
N GLU A 33 -0.08 -7.02 -49.06
CA GLU A 33 1.31 -7.02 -48.62
C GLU A 33 1.73 -5.65 -48.06
N LYS A 34 1.25 -4.54 -48.66
CA LYS A 34 1.44 -3.18 -48.15
C LYS A 34 0.74 -2.98 -46.82
N ALA A 35 -0.53 -3.41 -46.69
CA ALA A 35 -1.28 -3.30 -45.45
C ALA A 35 -0.60 -4.06 -44.29
N ARG A 36 -0.06 -5.26 -44.54
CA ARG A 36 0.71 -6.02 -43.55
C ARG A 36 2.01 -5.32 -43.14
N LYS A 37 2.73 -4.70 -44.09
CA LYS A 37 3.94 -3.92 -43.81
C LYS A 37 3.63 -2.69 -42.96
N TRP A 38 2.58 -1.94 -43.30
CA TRP A 38 2.13 -0.78 -42.50
C TRP A 38 1.66 -1.17 -41.11
N LEU A 39 0.89 -2.26 -40.98
CA LEU A 39 0.48 -2.79 -39.68
C LEU A 39 1.69 -3.18 -38.82
N GLN A 40 2.71 -3.82 -39.41
CA GLN A 40 3.95 -4.15 -38.70
C GLN A 40 4.73 -2.90 -38.27
N ILE A 41 4.76 -1.86 -39.10
CA ILE A 41 5.40 -0.58 -38.74
C ILE A 41 4.64 0.10 -37.59
N LEU A 42 3.31 0.15 -37.66
CA LEU A 42 2.46 0.72 -36.61
C LEU A 42 2.61 -0.05 -35.30
N LEU A 43 2.57 -1.38 -35.34
CA LEU A 43 2.77 -2.22 -34.15
C LEU A 43 4.15 -2.01 -33.55
N ARG A 44 5.22 -1.95 -34.36
CA ARG A 44 6.57 -1.63 -33.87
C ARG A 44 6.65 -0.24 -33.24
N ALA A 45 6.02 0.76 -33.86
CA ALA A 45 5.98 2.11 -33.31
C ALA A 45 5.25 2.15 -31.97
N ILE A 46 4.10 1.47 -31.85
CA ILE A 46 3.35 1.35 -30.59
C ILE A 46 4.19 0.67 -29.53
N THR A 47 4.82 -0.47 -29.84
CA THR A 47 5.69 -1.19 -28.90
C THR A 47 6.84 -0.29 -28.42
N ILE A 48 7.51 0.44 -29.32
CA ILE A 48 8.60 1.36 -28.96
C ILE A 48 8.09 2.45 -28.02
N THR A 49 6.97 3.10 -28.34
CA THR A 49 6.38 4.14 -27.48
C THR A 49 6.05 3.63 -26.09
N LEU A 50 5.44 2.43 -25.99
CA LEU A 50 5.12 1.82 -24.70
C LEU A 50 6.38 1.47 -23.90
N THR A 51 7.43 0.96 -24.55
CA THR A 51 8.70 0.68 -23.85
C THR A 51 9.37 1.95 -23.35
N ILE A 52 9.34 3.03 -24.13
CA ILE A 52 9.88 4.33 -23.69
C ILE A 52 9.07 4.85 -22.50
N TYR A 53 7.74 4.80 -22.57
CA TYR A 53 6.87 5.22 -21.48
C TYR A 53 7.16 4.44 -20.20
N ALA A 54 7.26 3.11 -20.28
CA ALA A 54 7.59 2.27 -19.13
C ALA A 54 8.97 2.58 -18.54
N ILE A 55 9.98 2.84 -19.38
CA ILE A 55 11.32 3.23 -18.91
C ILE A 55 11.26 4.59 -18.21
N VAL A 56 10.56 5.58 -18.77
CA VAL A 56 10.40 6.90 -18.16
C VAL A 56 9.68 6.80 -16.82
N ASP A 57 8.61 5.99 -16.75
CA ASP A 57 7.87 5.75 -15.52
C ASP A 57 8.74 5.08 -14.45
N ILE A 58 9.48 4.03 -14.80
CA ILE A 58 10.39 3.35 -13.86
C ILE A 58 11.49 4.31 -13.40
N VAL A 59 12.09 5.09 -14.29
CA VAL A 59 13.12 6.07 -13.93
C VAL A 59 12.52 7.15 -13.02
N PHE A 60 11.31 7.63 -13.31
CA PHE A 60 10.61 8.59 -12.47
C PHE A 60 10.32 8.00 -11.08
N GLN A 61 9.79 6.78 -11.00
CA GLN A 61 9.53 6.11 -9.73
C GLN A 61 10.82 5.88 -8.93
N LEU A 62 11.92 5.46 -9.57
CA LEU A 62 13.21 5.30 -8.90
C LEU A 62 13.79 6.63 -8.44
N TRP A 63 13.64 7.69 -9.23
CA TRP A 63 14.05 9.04 -8.85
C TRP A 63 13.21 9.58 -7.68
N MET A 64 11.90 9.40 -7.73
CA MET A 64 10.97 9.79 -6.66
C MET A 64 11.22 8.97 -5.38
N TYR A 65 11.45 7.67 -5.51
CA TYR A 65 11.84 6.79 -4.41
C TYR A 65 13.16 7.27 -3.79
N THR A 66 14.23 7.43 -4.57
CA THR A 66 15.52 7.91 -4.04
C THR A 66 15.43 9.32 -3.45
N PHE A 67 14.66 10.22 -4.05
CA PHE A 67 14.46 11.58 -3.55
C PHE A 67 13.70 11.59 -2.22
N VAL A 68 12.56 10.90 -2.13
CA VAL A 68 11.76 10.80 -0.90
C VAL A 68 12.52 10.07 0.20
N TYR A 69 13.26 9.00 -0.13
CA TYR A 69 14.13 8.32 0.84
C TYR A 69 15.25 9.22 1.35
N SER A 70 15.87 10.05 0.50
CA SER A 70 16.91 10.98 0.96
C SER A 70 16.35 12.09 1.88
N MET A 71 15.09 12.48 1.68
CA MET A 71 14.44 13.51 2.50
C MET A 71 13.93 12.98 3.84
N SER A 72 13.70 11.67 3.98
CA SER A 72 13.22 11.07 5.24
C SER A 72 14.35 10.76 6.24
N GLU A 73 15.59 10.63 5.77
CA GLU A 73 16.74 10.24 6.60
C GLU A 73 17.21 11.36 7.54
N ASP A 74 17.11 12.63 7.11
CA ASP A 74 17.53 13.82 7.88
C ASP A 74 16.39 14.51 8.64
N SER A 75 15.35 13.76 9.01
CA SER A 75 14.33 14.32 9.90
C SER A 75 14.85 14.35 11.34
N ALA A 76 14.78 15.52 11.98
CA ALA A 76 15.10 15.69 13.39
C ALA A 76 14.29 14.76 14.32
N CYS A 77 13.29 14.03 13.83
CA CYS A 77 12.55 13.05 14.64
C CYS A 77 12.88 11.58 14.30
N SER A 78 13.96 11.32 13.55
CA SER A 78 14.35 9.98 13.12
C SER A 78 15.03 9.16 14.23
N CYS A 79 14.46 8.00 14.54
CA CYS A 79 14.99 7.02 15.49
C CYS A 79 15.51 5.73 14.83
N GLY A 80 15.77 5.76 13.52
CA GLY A 80 16.21 4.59 12.77
C GLY A 80 15.05 3.75 12.21
N ASP A 81 15.38 2.53 11.81
CA ASP A 81 14.47 1.59 11.14
C ASP A 81 14.01 0.45 12.05
N THR A 82 14.74 0.18 13.13
CA THR A 82 14.47 -0.95 14.04
C THR A 82 14.39 -0.49 15.50
N PRO A 83 13.65 -1.20 16.37
CA PRO A 83 13.65 -0.93 17.81
C PRO A 83 15.04 -0.98 18.44
N ALA A 84 15.89 -1.91 18.02
CA ALA A 84 17.26 -2.02 18.53
C ALA A 84 18.08 -0.76 18.22
N GLU A 85 17.92 -0.23 17.00
CA GLU A 85 18.54 1.02 16.59
C GLU A 85 17.98 2.21 17.39
N ALA A 86 16.66 2.30 17.53
CA ALA A 86 16.02 3.34 18.32
C ALA A 86 16.52 3.38 19.78
N VAL A 87 16.61 2.22 20.42
CA VAL A 87 17.17 2.10 21.78
C VAL A 87 18.63 2.54 21.81
N SER A 88 19.44 2.13 20.84
CA SER A 88 20.85 2.55 20.76
C SER A 88 21.04 4.05 20.53
N ARG A 89 20.06 4.71 19.89
CA ARG A 89 19.99 6.15 19.68
C ARG A 89 19.39 6.92 20.86
N GLY A 90 18.99 6.21 21.93
CA GLY A 90 18.40 6.82 23.13
C GLY A 90 16.97 7.31 22.93
N CYS A 91 16.26 6.79 21.93
CA CYS A 91 14.85 7.11 21.71
C CYS A 91 13.94 6.42 22.73
N LYS A 92 12.75 6.98 22.93
CA LYS A 92 11.72 6.43 23.81
C LYS A 92 10.47 6.07 23.01
N PHE A 93 9.81 5.01 23.43
CA PHE A 93 8.61 4.49 22.77
C PHE A 93 7.37 5.32 23.11
N ASP A 94 6.67 5.83 22.10
CA ASP A 94 5.40 6.56 22.21
C ASP A 94 4.25 5.54 22.08
N PRO A 95 3.51 5.23 23.16
CA PRO A 95 2.55 4.14 23.19
C PRO A 95 1.30 4.43 22.36
N PHE A 96 0.87 5.69 22.26
CA PHE A 96 -0.27 6.03 21.42
C PHE A 96 0.16 6.28 19.98
N ALA A 97 1.39 6.68 19.66
CA ALA A 97 1.82 6.76 18.27
C ALA A 97 2.37 5.42 17.73
N ALA A 98 2.55 4.42 18.60
CA ALA A 98 3.16 3.12 18.32
C ALA A 98 4.49 3.24 17.58
N THR A 99 5.34 4.20 17.97
CA THR A 99 6.60 4.52 17.29
C THR A 99 7.68 4.97 18.27
N TRP A 100 8.94 4.86 17.85
CA TRP A 100 10.08 5.34 18.62
C TRP A 100 10.42 6.76 18.23
N LEU A 101 10.51 7.65 19.23
CA LEU A 101 10.77 9.08 19.01
C LEU A 101 11.90 9.59 19.93
N PRO A 102 12.70 10.57 19.49
CA PRO A 102 13.65 11.23 20.36
C PRO A 102 12.88 12.17 21.31
N ASP A 103 13.48 12.49 22.45
CA ASP A 103 12.84 13.33 23.49
C ASP A 103 12.22 14.62 22.95
N ARG A 104 12.88 15.29 22.00
CA ARG A 104 12.39 16.55 21.42
C ARG A 104 11.11 16.43 20.57
N CYS A 105 10.72 15.23 20.15
CA CYS A 105 9.54 14.98 19.29
C CYS A 105 8.44 14.22 20.03
N ARG A 106 8.61 14.03 21.34
CA ARG A 106 7.62 13.42 22.22
C ARG A 106 6.87 14.51 22.94
N ASP A 107 5.57 14.28 23.11
CA ASP A 107 4.74 15.07 24.00
C ASP A 107 4.45 14.19 25.22
N ASP A 108 5.39 14.18 26.18
CA ASP A 108 5.31 13.30 27.34
C ASP A 108 4.07 13.62 28.21
N GLU A 109 3.61 14.87 28.25
CA GLU A 109 2.37 15.27 28.95
C GLU A 109 1.15 14.59 28.32
N LEU A 110 1.05 14.62 26.99
CA LEU A 110 -0.03 13.96 26.26
C LEU A 110 0.05 12.43 26.36
N ILE A 111 1.26 11.87 26.40
CA ILE A 111 1.48 10.43 26.61
C ILE A 111 1.02 10.02 28.02
N ASP A 112 1.36 10.78 29.04
CA ASP A 112 0.94 10.51 30.42
C ASP A 112 -0.58 10.55 30.54
N PHE A 113 -1.23 11.56 29.93
CA PHE A 113 -2.69 11.63 29.87
C PHE A 113 -3.31 10.42 29.15
N PHE A 114 -2.72 9.96 28.04
CA PHE A 114 -3.17 8.75 27.34
C PHE A 114 -3.07 7.50 28.22
N ASN A 115 -1.96 7.34 28.94
CA ASN A 115 -1.74 6.21 29.83
C ASN A 115 -2.72 6.23 31.01
N ASP A 116 -2.93 7.39 31.63
CA ASP A 116 -3.87 7.57 32.73
C ASP A 116 -5.31 7.24 32.32
N LEU A 117 -5.73 7.67 31.13
CA LEU A 117 -7.03 7.29 30.57
C LEU A 117 -7.17 5.77 30.40
N GLY A 118 -6.11 5.09 29.96
CA GLY A 118 -6.09 3.64 29.77
C GLY A 118 -6.15 2.83 31.06
N HIS A 119 -5.68 3.41 32.16
CA HIS A 119 -5.65 2.79 33.48
C HIS A 119 -6.84 3.18 34.38
N LYS A 120 -7.67 4.13 33.93
CA LYS A 120 -8.80 4.64 34.72
C LYS A 120 -9.80 3.51 35.03
N ASN A 121 -10.30 3.52 36.26
CA ASN A 121 -11.31 2.58 36.79
C ASN A 121 -10.86 1.11 36.90
N ASN A 122 -9.56 0.81 36.98
CA ASN A 122 -9.04 -0.56 37.08
C ASN A 122 -9.31 -1.42 35.82
N HIS A 123 -9.67 -0.76 34.71
CA HIS A 123 -9.78 -1.39 33.41
C HIS A 123 -8.41 -1.31 32.71
N THR A 124 -8.10 -2.34 31.91
CA THR A 124 -6.92 -2.36 31.02
C THR A 124 -7.38 -2.14 29.59
N TRP A 125 -7.88 -0.94 29.29
CA TRP A 125 -8.40 -0.65 27.94
C TRP A 125 -7.32 -0.79 26.86
N TRP A 126 -6.05 -0.59 27.23
CA TRP A 126 -4.86 -0.75 26.39
C TRP A 126 -4.29 -2.17 26.42
N ASP A 127 -5.13 -3.18 26.23
CA ASP A 127 -4.69 -4.57 26.10
C ASP A 127 -4.30 -4.90 24.67
N PHE A 128 -3.08 -5.39 24.52
CA PHE A 128 -2.55 -5.85 23.25
C PHE A 128 -2.30 -7.35 23.30
N TYR A 129 -2.44 -7.99 22.15
CA TYR A 129 -2.22 -9.40 21.97
C TYR A 129 -1.43 -9.63 20.69
N ASP A 130 -0.74 -10.77 20.63
CA ASP A 130 -0.07 -11.15 19.38
C ASP A 130 -1.09 -11.40 18.25
N TRP A 131 -0.60 -11.34 17.02
CA TRP A 131 -1.36 -11.73 15.84
C TRP A 131 -0.64 -12.86 15.09
N PRO A 132 -1.34 -13.93 14.66
CA PRO A 132 -2.80 -14.13 14.73
C PRO A 132 -3.31 -14.66 16.09
N ASP A 133 -2.40 -15.07 16.98
CA ASP A 133 -2.74 -15.75 18.22
C ASP A 133 -3.01 -14.77 19.36
N LYS A 134 -4.29 -14.54 19.66
CA LYS A 134 -4.75 -13.64 20.74
C LYS A 134 -4.61 -14.22 22.16
N ASN A 135 -3.87 -15.31 22.32
CA ASN A 135 -3.80 -16.03 23.59
C ASN A 135 -2.85 -15.35 24.57
N ASP A 136 -1.82 -14.69 24.06
CA ASP A 136 -0.79 -14.06 24.87
C ASP A 136 -0.97 -12.55 24.88
N LYS A 137 -1.35 -12.03 26.05
CA LYS A 137 -1.38 -10.59 26.31
C LYS A 137 0.06 -10.07 26.32
N MET A 138 0.28 -8.98 25.61
CA MET A 138 1.57 -8.32 25.47
C MET A 138 1.66 -7.11 26.41
N ASP A 139 2.83 -6.92 27.00
CA ASP A 139 3.18 -5.69 27.69
C ASP A 139 3.69 -4.61 26.71
N LEU A 140 3.80 -3.37 27.21
CA LEU A 140 4.30 -2.23 26.42
C LEU A 140 5.72 -2.45 25.88
N GLN A 141 6.57 -3.20 26.58
CA GLN A 141 7.91 -3.46 26.11
C GLN A 141 7.89 -4.41 24.90
N GLN A 142 7.09 -5.47 24.95
CA GLN A 142 6.91 -6.40 23.84
C GLN A 142 6.32 -5.72 22.60
N ILE A 143 5.35 -4.82 22.79
CA ILE A 143 4.77 -4.02 21.70
C ILE A 143 5.82 -3.06 21.12
N SER A 144 6.61 -2.40 21.97
CA SER A 144 7.65 -1.47 21.51
C SER A 144 8.71 -2.15 20.65
N MET A 145 9.03 -3.41 20.94
CA MET A 145 9.98 -4.22 20.16
C MET A 145 9.36 -4.78 18.87
N LYS A 146 8.04 -4.66 18.73
CA LYS A 146 7.32 -4.92 17.48
C LYS A 146 7.14 -3.62 16.67
N ALA A 147 7.33 -2.43 17.23
CA ALA A 147 7.19 -1.20 16.47
C ALA A 147 8.31 -1.04 15.41
N GLY A 148 7.97 -1.17 14.13
CA GLY A 148 8.86 -0.89 13.00
C GLY A 148 8.43 0.35 12.22
N ARG A 149 9.21 0.76 11.20
CA ARG A 149 8.72 1.78 10.26
C ARG A 149 7.47 1.28 9.54
N VAL A 150 6.45 2.14 9.47
CA VAL A 150 5.23 1.89 8.71
C VAL A 150 5.60 1.54 7.27
N GLY A 151 5.16 0.36 6.80
CA GLY A 151 5.34 -0.08 5.41
C GLY A 151 6.61 -0.89 5.09
N ILE A 152 7.52 -1.12 6.06
CA ILE A 152 8.74 -1.92 5.82
C ILE A 152 8.56 -3.38 6.27
N GLU A 153 7.89 -3.61 7.41
CA GLU A 153 7.38 -4.90 7.90
C GLU A 153 6.75 -4.60 9.25
N THR A 154 5.44 -4.37 9.30
CA THR A 154 4.76 -4.09 10.58
C THR A 154 4.34 -5.42 11.19
N PRO A 155 4.94 -5.90 12.28
CA PRO A 155 4.33 -6.99 13.03
C PRO A 155 2.96 -6.50 13.53
N TYR A 156 1.95 -7.32 13.27
CA TYR A 156 0.58 -7.01 13.62
C TYR A 156 0.37 -7.30 15.10
N VAL A 157 -0.26 -6.36 15.80
CA VAL A 157 -0.79 -6.57 17.16
C VAL A 157 -2.31 -6.48 17.09
N THR A 158 -2.99 -7.31 17.86
CA THR A 158 -4.42 -7.14 18.09
C THR A 158 -4.59 -6.23 19.31
N THR A 159 -5.48 -5.25 19.23
CA THR A 159 -5.82 -4.38 20.37
C THR A 159 -7.33 -4.12 20.42
N SER A 160 -7.79 -3.43 21.46
CA SER A 160 -9.19 -3.06 21.63
C SER A 160 -9.64 -1.97 20.64
N VAL A 161 -10.95 -1.91 20.38
CA VAL A 161 -11.53 -0.83 19.58
C VAL A 161 -11.40 0.52 20.28
N ASP A 162 -11.47 0.53 21.61
CA ASP A 162 -11.27 1.75 22.41
C ASP A 162 -9.86 2.30 22.24
N TRP A 163 -8.85 1.42 22.20
CA TRP A 163 -7.48 1.83 21.90
C TRP A 163 -7.39 2.45 20.50
N HIS A 164 -8.02 1.85 19.50
CA HIS A 164 -8.00 2.40 18.13
C HIS A 164 -8.60 3.81 18.05
N HIS A 165 -9.72 4.07 18.74
CA HIS A 165 -10.31 5.40 18.79
C HIS A 165 -9.40 6.39 19.53
N ALA A 166 -8.87 6.01 20.68
CA ALA A 166 -7.98 6.86 21.45
C ALA A 166 -6.67 7.16 20.69
N HIS A 167 -6.02 6.14 20.12
CA HIS A 167 -4.86 6.27 19.23
C HIS A 167 -5.09 7.31 18.14
N CYS A 168 -6.20 7.20 17.40
CA CYS A 168 -6.52 8.13 16.33
C CYS A 168 -6.73 9.56 16.83
N LEU A 169 -7.49 9.74 17.92
CA LEU A 169 -7.76 11.06 18.48
C LEU A 169 -6.49 11.72 19.03
N PHE A 170 -5.63 10.97 19.68
CA PHE A 170 -4.38 11.47 20.26
C PHE A 170 -3.33 11.81 19.20
N LEU A 171 -3.26 11.06 18.09
CA LEU A 171 -2.45 11.44 16.93
C LEU A 171 -2.91 12.78 16.34
N LEU A 172 -4.22 13.01 16.25
CA LEU A 172 -4.76 14.30 15.78
C LEU A 172 -4.44 15.43 16.77
N ALA A 173 -4.61 15.19 18.08
CA ALA A 173 -4.31 16.17 19.13
C ALA A 173 -2.82 16.54 19.14
N LYS A 174 -1.93 15.56 18.99
CA LYS A 174 -0.48 15.78 18.84
C LYS A 174 -0.19 16.67 17.63
N GLY A 175 -0.76 16.33 16.47
CA GLY A 175 -0.59 17.13 15.26
C GLY A 175 -1.14 18.56 15.37
N SER A 176 -2.20 18.79 16.15
CA SER A 176 -2.68 20.15 16.44
C SER A 176 -1.78 20.92 17.40
N ARG A 177 -1.18 20.26 18.39
CA ARG A 177 -0.23 20.87 19.35
C ARG A 177 1.10 21.21 18.70
N GLU A 178 1.57 20.38 17.76
CA GLU A 178 2.77 20.68 16.98
C GLU A 178 2.56 21.88 16.06
N LYS A 179 1.38 21.99 15.44
CA LYS A 179 1.00 23.15 14.61
C LYS A 179 0.71 24.39 15.44
N SER A 180 0.07 24.26 16.60
CA SER A 180 -0.07 25.37 17.52
C SER A 180 1.30 25.80 18.00
N ASN A 181 2.24 24.92 18.37
CA ASN A 181 3.61 25.35 18.67
C ASN A 181 4.38 25.96 17.47
N ALA A 182 3.98 25.69 16.22
CA ALA A 182 4.53 26.33 15.01
C ALA A 182 3.85 27.67 14.65
N ASP A 183 2.57 27.84 14.99
CA ASP A 183 1.73 29.00 14.65
C ASP A 183 1.32 29.86 15.88
N GLU A 184 1.65 29.43 17.11
CA GLU A 184 1.31 30.02 18.41
C GLU A 184 2.47 30.85 18.93
N PHE A 185 2.87 31.78 18.05
CA PHE A 185 3.11 33.15 18.45
C PHE A 185 1.78 33.92 18.65
N ILE A 186 0.61 33.27 18.50
CA ILE A 186 -0.71 33.87 18.67
C ILE A 186 -1.66 32.93 19.43
N ALA A 187 -1.75 33.21 20.73
CA ALA A 187 -2.77 32.82 21.70
C ALA A 187 -4.14 32.38 21.14
N TYR A 188 -4.66 31.24 21.61
CA TYR A 188 -6.08 31.11 22.02
C TYR A 188 -6.39 29.68 22.56
N THR A 189 -6.07 29.40 23.82
CA THR A 189 -6.69 28.27 24.55
C THR A 189 -7.37 28.76 25.82
N GLU A 190 -8.31 29.69 25.66
CA GLU A 190 -9.53 29.67 26.44
C GLU A 190 -10.65 29.38 25.43
N VAL A 191 -11.67 28.61 25.85
CA VAL A 191 -12.90 28.22 25.12
C VAL A 191 -12.95 26.71 24.76
N ASP A 192 -13.57 25.99 25.69
CA ASP A 192 -14.54 24.90 25.49
C ASP A 192 -14.07 23.47 25.16
N ILE A 193 -13.57 22.76 26.18
CA ILE A 193 -13.82 21.31 26.31
C ILE A 193 -14.17 20.98 27.77
N TYR A 194 -15.24 21.56 28.31
CA TYR A 194 -16.01 20.99 29.44
C TYR A 194 -17.30 21.81 29.60
N PRO A 195 -18.48 21.34 29.19
CA PRO A 195 -19.69 21.81 29.81
C PRO A 195 -19.77 21.17 31.21
N ASP A 196 -19.81 22.04 32.21
CA ASP A 196 -20.22 21.75 33.58
C ASP A 196 -21.48 20.86 33.63
N GLY A 197 -21.55 19.99 34.64
CA GLY A 197 -22.82 19.50 35.18
C GLY A 197 -23.03 17.99 35.11
N PHE A 198 -22.40 17.25 36.02
CA PHE A 198 -22.99 16.03 36.56
C PHE A 198 -23.12 16.21 38.07
N GLU A 199 -24.24 16.80 38.50
CA GLU A 199 -24.64 16.86 39.90
C GLU A 199 -24.86 15.42 40.40
N GLY A 200 -23.95 14.94 41.23
CA GLY A 200 -24.20 13.80 42.10
C GLY A 200 -25.08 14.25 43.26
N ASN A 201 -26.26 13.66 43.39
CA ASN A 201 -27.04 13.79 44.61
C ASN A 201 -26.45 12.85 45.67
N GLU A 202 -25.77 13.45 46.65
CA GLU A 202 -25.62 12.90 48.00
C GLU A 202 -27.01 12.83 48.66
N GLU A 203 -27.49 11.62 48.95
CA GLU A 203 -28.45 11.39 50.02
C GLU A 203 -27.67 10.86 51.23
N ASP A 204 -27.44 11.75 52.20
CA ASP A 204 -26.88 11.44 53.51
C ASP A 204 -27.97 10.86 54.46
N PRO A 205 -27.59 10.14 55.52
CA PRO A 205 -28.47 9.26 56.28
C PRO A 205 -29.26 9.97 57.39
N ALA A 206 -30.39 9.37 57.77
CA ALA A 206 -31.08 9.58 59.05
C ALA A 206 -31.65 8.26 59.58
#